data_AF-A0A317ZHV4-F1
#
_entry.id   AF-A0A317ZHV4-F1
#
_cell.length_a   1.000
_cell.length_b   1.000
_cell.length_c   1.000
_cell.angle_alpha   90.00
_cell.angle_beta   90.00
_cell.angle_gamma   90.00
#
_symmetry.space_group_name_H-M   'P 1'
#
loop_
_entity.id
_entity.type
_entity.pdbx_description
1 polymer ?
#
loop_
_entity_poly.entity_id
_entity_poly.type
_entity_poly.pdbx_seq_one_letter_code
_entity_poly.pdbx_strand_id
1 'polypeptide(L)'
;MATNEKKDQKKQAEAKAAWKTTTLFIVFGSLIFAVFWWARTNDESEVAWKIRNLLGIQLVDKPAEEAADNKPLATDQIDDEPAELEPGPEPVEDSAVVEAAPEPEPEAIQWPAFRKRSDLWPKTLNIMVDQEVTLLYQGTSYGEVTFQSGQPLSVINLSENGYVFGRTGGNEMEVHVSETNFATWFEQTHGDLYEITVPEKETNRLADDFEDKLITELRIWCLKNYQTPLVEINEDHLVLRWHSRSRGDNEANYSLEALSVARAYLRIQAELGGEDNYASCEVRDPDTGQLMGSKGIFIPRF
;
A
#
# COMPACT_ATOMS: atom_id res chain seq x y z
N MET A 1 59.07 -15.42 -24.06
CA MET A 1 57.88 -15.92 -24.81
C MET A 1 56.87 -16.64 -23.90
N ALA A 2 57.28 -17.49 -22.94
CA ALA A 2 56.36 -18.24 -22.07
C ALA A 2 55.43 -17.42 -21.15
N THR A 3 55.71 -16.14 -20.90
CA THR A 3 54.92 -15.26 -20.03
C THR A 3 53.70 -14.65 -20.72
N ASN A 4 53.72 -14.51 -22.04
CA ASN A 4 52.56 -14.01 -22.79
C ASN A 4 51.53 -15.12 -23.03
N GLU A 5 51.98 -16.34 -23.32
CA GLU A 5 51.10 -17.51 -23.49
C GLU A 5 50.25 -17.80 -22.23
N LYS A 6 50.83 -17.64 -21.02
CA LYS A 6 50.06 -17.82 -19.77
C LYS A 6 49.01 -16.73 -19.55
N LYS A 7 49.27 -15.48 -19.98
CA LYS A 7 48.30 -14.38 -19.87
C LYS A 7 47.15 -14.55 -20.85
N ASP A 8 47.45 -15.01 -22.06
CA ASP A 8 46.43 -15.24 -23.10
C ASP A 8 45.57 -16.46 -22.78
N GLN A 9 46.15 -17.53 -22.22
CA GLN A 9 45.40 -18.68 -21.71
C GLN A 9 44.46 -18.32 -20.55
N LYS A 10 44.90 -17.45 -19.62
CA LYS A 10 44.08 -16.99 -18.51
C LYS A 10 42.89 -16.15 -18.99
N LYS A 11 43.12 -15.19 -19.91
CA LYS A 11 42.04 -14.39 -20.51
C LYS A 11 41.05 -15.22 -21.31
N GLN A 12 41.51 -16.23 -22.04
CA GLN A 12 40.63 -17.16 -22.76
C GLN A 12 39.81 -18.04 -21.80
N ALA A 13 40.36 -18.43 -20.65
CA ALA A 13 39.64 -19.19 -19.64
C ALA A 13 38.56 -18.33 -18.95
N GLU A 14 38.87 -17.07 -18.62
CA GLU A 14 37.92 -16.11 -18.03
C GLU A 14 36.79 -15.77 -19.01
N ALA A 15 37.09 -15.55 -20.30
CA ALA A 15 36.07 -15.30 -21.32
C ALA A 15 35.15 -16.51 -21.54
N LYS A 16 35.69 -17.74 -21.53
CA LYS A 16 34.89 -18.98 -21.61
C LYS A 16 34.01 -19.18 -20.38
N ALA A 17 34.50 -18.83 -19.19
CA ALA A 17 33.72 -18.89 -17.96
C ALA A 17 32.59 -17.87 -17.99
N ALA A 18 32.87 -16.62 -18.37
CA ALA A 18 31.86 -15.58 -18.53
C ALA A 18 30.76 -15.99 -19.53
N TRP A 19 31.15 -16.50 -20.70
CA TRP A 19 30.20 -16.96 -21.71
C TRP A 19 29.30 -18.11 -21.22
N LYS A 20 29.87 -19.09 -20.51
CA LYS A 20 29.10 -20.19 -19.91
C LYS A 20 28.11 -19.67 -18.87
N THR A 21 28.53 -18.74 -18.02
CA THR A 21 27.67 -18.13 -17.01
C THR A 21 26.54 -17.32 -17.64
N THR A 22 26.84 -16.49 -18.66
CA THR A 22 25.81 -15.75 -19.41
C THR A 22 24.83 -16.69 -20.10
N THR A 23 25.32 -17.79 -20.69
CA THR A 23 24.45 -18.80 -21.31
C THR A 23 23.53 -19.45 -20.27
N LEU A 24 24.05 -19.75 -19.08
CA LEU A 24 23.25 -20.29 -17.97
C LEU A 24 22.14 -19.32 -17.57
N PHE A 25 22.45 -18.03 -17.43
CA PHE A 25 21.45 -17.00 -17.09
C PHE A 25 20.39 -16.83 -18.18
N ILE A 26 20.77 -16.89 -19.45
CA ILE A 26 19.81 -16.82 -20.57
C ILE A 26 18.89 -18.03 -20.56
N VAL A 27 19.43 -19.24 -20.36
CA VAL A 27 18.62 -20.47 -20.28
C VAL A 27 17.67 -20.41 -19.08
N PHE A 28 18.17 -20.02 -17.91
CA PHE A 28 17.34 -19.91 -16.70
C PHE A 28 16.26 -18.83 -16.84
N GLY A 29 16.61 -17.67 -17.39
CA GLY A 29 15.67 -16.60 -17.70
C GLY A 29 14.60 -17.01 -18.71
N SER A 30 15.00 -17.75 -19.76
CA SER A 30 14.04 -18.27 -20.75
C SER A 30 13.10 -19.31 -20.16
N LEU A 31 13.57 -20.12 -19.21
CA LEU A 31 12.77 -21.15 -18.55
C LEU A 31 11.76 -20.50 -17.57
N ILE A 32 12.19 -19.48 -16.82
CA ILE A 32 11.30 -18.66 -15.99
C ILE A 32 10.27 -17.95 -16.87
N PHE A 33 10.68 -17.37 -18.00
CA PHE A 33 9.76 -16.72 -18.92
C PHE A 33 8.76 -17.69 -19.55
N ALA A 34 9.18 -18.91 -19.89
CA ALA A 34 8.28 -19.95 -20.40
C ALA A 34 7.28 -20.42 -19.34
N VAL A 35 7.72 -20.61 -18.09
CA VAL A 35 6.84 -20.91 -16.95
C VAL A 35 5.86 -19.77 -16.71
N PHE A 36 6.32 -18.53 -16.80
CA PHE A 36 5.49 -17.33 -16.68
C PHE A 36 4.45 -17.23 -17.80
N TRP A 37 4.86 -17.43 -19.05
CA TRP A 37 3.98 -17.39 -20.20
C TRP A 37 2.93 -18.49 -20.13
N TRP A 38 3.35 -19.71 -19.80
CA TRP A 38 2.45 -20.85 -19.58
C TRP A 38 1.47 -20.58 -18.44
N ALA A 39 1.98 -20.09 -17.30
CA ALA A 39 1.17 -19.71 -16.15
C ALA A 39 0.35 -18.45 -16.39
N ARG A 40 0.48 -17.73 -17.51
CA ARG A 40 -0.43 -16.65 -17.91
C ARG A 40 -1.57 -17.17 -18.78
N THR A 41 -1.34 -18.21 -19.57
CA THR A 41 -2.31 -18.74 -20.55
C THR A 41 -3.19 -19.87 -20.03
N ASN A 42 -2.84 -20.50 -18.90
CA ASN A 42 -3.59 -21.62 -18.32
C ASN A 42 -4.31 -21.20 -17.03
N ASP A 43 -5.57 -20.79 -17.14
CA ASP A 43 -6.34 -20.22 -16.03
C ASP A 43 -6.92 -21.27 -15.08
N GLU A 44 -7.09 -22.52 -15.54
CA GLU A 44 -7.66 -23.61 -14.75
C GLU A 44 -6.64 -24.35 -13.84
N SER A 45 -5.33 -24.08 -13.98
CA SER A 45 -4.31 -24.81 -13.21
C SER A 45 -4.04 -24.18 -11.83
N GLU A 46 -4.22 -24.96 -10.76
CA GLU A 46 -3.91 -24.55 -9.37
C GLU A 46 -2.44 -24.14 -9.18
N VAL A 47 -1.52 -24.78 -9.92
CA VAL A 47 -0.09 -24.45 -9.89
C VAL A 47 0.17 -23.10 -10.56
N ALA A 48 -0.54 -22.79 -11.65
CA ALA A 48 -0.45 -21.49 -12.31
C ALA A 48 -0.98 -20.38 -11.39
N TRP A 49 -2.07 -20.63 -10.64
CA TRP A 49 -2.57 -19.70 -9.64
C TRP A 49 -1.56 -19.40 -8.52
N LYS A 50 -0.90 -20.44 -7.96
CA LYS A 50 0.14 -20.26 -6.92
C LYS A 50 1.32 -19.42 -7.42
N ILE A 51 1.74 -19.64 -8.67
CA ILE A 51 2.84 -18.86 -9.29
C ILE A 51 2.43 -17.40 -9.53
N ARG A 52 1.20 -17.15 -10.03
CA ARG A 52 0.66 -15.79 -10.21
C ARG A 52 0.54 -15.02 -8.89
N ASN A 53 0.06 -15.68 -7.84
CA ASN A 53 -0.13 -15.08 -6.52
C ASN A 53 1.21 -14.73 -5.83
N LEU A 54 2.22 -15.60 -5.93
CA LEU A 54 3.57 -15.35 -5.40
C LEU A 54 4.22 -14.11 -6.04
N LEU A 55 3.87 -13.79 -7.29
CA LEU A 55 4.43 -12.70 -8.07
C LEU A 55 3.56 -11.42 -8.07
N GLY A 56 2.44 -11.39 -7.34
CA GLY A 56 1.60 -10.20 -7.15
C GLY A 56 0.84 -9.73 -8.39
N ILE A 57 0.64 -10.60 -9.39
CA ILE A 57 -0.08 -10.24 -10.61
C ILE A 57 -1.55 -10.59 -10.43
N GLN A 58 -2.37 -9.57 -10.19
CA GLN A 58 -3.83 -9.74 -10.19
C GLN A 58 -4.35 -9.82 -11.63
N LEU A 59 -4.58 -11.05 -12.08
CA LEU A 59 -5.50 -11.35 -13.17
C LEU A 59 -6.65 -12.17 -12.56
N VAL A 60 -7.84 -11.61 -12.77
CA VAL A 60 -9.21 -12.00 -12.42
C VAL A 60 -9.45 -13.48 -12.05
N ASP A 61 -10.28 -13.60 -11.00
CA ASP A 61 -11.10 -14.72 -10.50
C ASP A 61 -10.52 -16.15 -10.43
N LYS A 62 -10.57 -16.67 -9.20
CA LYS A 62 -10.41 -18.09 -8.87
C LYS A 62 -11.44 -18.91 -9.65
N PRO A 63 -11.09 -20.00 -10.36
CA PRO A 63 -12.08 -20.95 -10.81
C PRO A 63 -12.77 -21.53 -9.58
N ALA A 64 -14.08 -21.30 -9.48
CA ALA A 64 -14.92 -21.93 -8.47
C ALA A 64 -14.98 -23.43 -8.78
N GLU A 65 -14.33 -24.24 -7.93
CA GLU A 65 -14.61 -25.67 -7.86
C GLU A 65 -14.96 -26.02 -6.42
N GLU A 66 -16.27 -25.98 -6.19
CA GLU A 66 -17.09 -26.93 -5.44
C GLU A 66 -16.39 -27.73 -4.34
N ALA A 67 -16.51 -27.24 -3.11
CA ALA A 67 -16.48 -28.08 -1.92
C ALA A 67 -17.90 -28.15 -1.33
N ALA A 68 -18.80 -28.87 -2.00
CA ALA A 68 -20.06 -29.29 -1.41
C ALA A 68 -20.59 -30.54 -2.12
N ASP A 69 -20.16 -31.71 -1.69
CA ASP A 69 -21.03 -32.89 -1.79
C ASP A 69 -20.88 -33.77 -0.55
N ASN A 70 -21.56 -33.34 0.52
CA ASN A 70 -21.89 -34.19 1.64
C ASN A 70 -23.33 -34.69 1.46
N LYS A 71 -23.41 -35.88 0.85
CA LYS A 71 -24.27 -37.02 1.20
C LYS A 71 -25.80 -36.86 1.01
N PRO A 72 -26.42 -37.79 0.26
CA PRO A 72 -27.85 -37.74 -0.07
C PRO A 72 -28.72 -38.20 1.11
N LEU A 73 -29.82 -37.50 1.37
CA LEU A 73 -31.00 -38.09 2.01
C LEU A 73 -31.97 -38.56 0.93
N ALA A 74 -32.43 -39.79 1.10
CA ALA A 74 -33.20 -40.55 0.15
C ALA A 74 -34.56 -39.93 -0.18
N THR A 75 -34.89 -40.01 -1.46
CA THR A 75 -36.19 -39.77 -2.07
C THR A 75 -37.24 -40.73 -1.50
N ASP A 76 -38.36 -40.17 -1.08
CA ASP A 76 -39.59 -40.90 -0.75
C ASP A 76 -40.10 -41.70 -1.95
N GLN A 77 -40.39 -42.98 -1.73
CA GLN A 77 -41.15 -43.83 -2.64
C GLN A 77 -42.63 -43.51 -2.51
N ILE A 78 -43.27 -43.20 -3.64
CA ILE A 78 -44.72 -43.17 -3.82
C ILE A 78 -45.04 -44.38 -4.71
N ASP A 79 -45.85 -45.31 -4.23
CA ASP A 79 -46.64 -46.21 -5.07
C ASP A 79 -48.05 -46.36 -4.46
N ASP A 80 -49.02 -45.92 -5.27
CA ASP A 80 -50.36 -46.47 -5.56
C ASP A 80 -51.35 -46.85 -4.45
N GLU A 81 -52.53 -46.21 -4.44
CA GLU A 81 -53.79 -46.78 -5.00
C GLU A 81 -54.95 -45.73 -5.00
N PRO A 82 -55.83 -45.66 -6.04
CA PRO A 82 -56.87 -44.63 -6.20
C PRO A 82 -58.30 -45.11 -5.91
N ALA A 83 -59.15 -44.22 -5.36
CA ALA A 83 -60.64 -44.18 -5.44
C ALA A 83 -61.12 -43.07 -4.47
N GLU A 84 -62.22 -42.32 -4.58
CA GLU A 84 -63.31 -42.05 -5.53
C GLU A 84 -64.00 -40.77 -4.99
N LEU A 85 -64.42 -39.86 -5.89
CA LEU A 85 -65.64 -38.99 -5.88
C LEU A 85 -66.11 -38.33 -4.54
N GLU A 86 -66.30 -37.00 -4.39
CA GLU A 86 -67.30 -36.09 -5.01
C GLU A 86 -67.09 -34.60 -4.55
N PRO A 87 -67.75 -33.59 -5.20
CA PRO A 87 -67.37 -32.17 -5.14
C PRO A 87 -68.20 -31.30 -4.15
N GLY A 88 -67.63 -30.17 -3.72
CA GLY A 88 -68.35 -29.10 -3.01
C GLY A 88 -67.52 -27.80 -2.87
N PRO A 89 -68.14 -26.60 -2.88
CA PRO A 89 -67.55 -25.35 -3.39
C PRO A 89 -66.81 -24.45 -2.36
N GLU A 90 -65.94 -23.58 -2.92
CA GLU A 90 -65.29 -22.34 -2.45
C GLU A 90 -65.60 -21.76 -1.04
N PRO A 91 -64.61 -21.15 -0.35
CA PRO A 91 -64.29 -19.73 -0.59
C PRO A 91 -62.80 -19.36 -0.56
N VAL A 92 -62.56 -18.15 -1.10
CA VAL A 92 -61.33 -17.36 -1.24
C VAL A 92 -60.66 -17.05 0.12
N GLU A 93 -59.38 -16.64 0.06
CA GLU A 93 -58.43 -16.21 1.12
C GLU A 93 -57.37 -17.31 1.34
N ASP A 94 -56.07 -17.09 1.15
CA ASP A 94 -55.30 -15.91 1.48
C ASP A 94 -54.00 -15.98 0.63
N SER A 95 -53.65 -14.90 -0.06
CA SER A 95 -52.31 -14.81 -0.65
C SER A 95 -51.36 -14.60 0.51
N ALA A 96 -50.75 -15.68 1.00
CA ALA A 96 -49.69 -15.62 1.98
C ALA A 96 -48.60 -14.70 1.41
N VAL A 97 -48.58 -13.46 1.90
CA VAL A 97 -47.42 -12.59 1.85
C VAL A 97 -46.33 -13.38 2.55
N VAL A 98 -45.41 -13.92 1.77
CA VAL A 98 -44.15 -14.41 2.29
C VAL A 98 -43.50 -13.20 2.93
N GLU A 99 -43.60 -13.08 4.27
CA GLU A 99 -42.77 -12.17 5.03
C GLU A 99 -41.33 -12.49 4.63
N ALA A 100 -40.73 -11.59 3.85
CA ALA A 100 -39.32 -11.67 3.54
C ALA A 100 -38.58 -11.78 4.86
N ALA A 101 -37.78 -12.84 5.02
CA ALA A 101 -36.91 -12.96 6.17
C ALA A 101 -36.13 -11.65 6.34
N PRO A 102 -36.01 -11.09 7.56
CA PRO A 102 -35.30 -9.85 7.76
C PRO A 102 -33.91 -9.96 7.14
N GLU A 103 -33.54 -8.97 6.31
CA GLU A 103 -32.18 -8.89 5.77
C GLU A 103 -31.20 -9.00 6.93
N PRO A 104 -30.12 -9.80 6.79
CA PRO A 104 -29.12 -9.92 7.84
C PRO A 104 -28.56 -8.53 8.13
N GLU A 105 -28.64 -8.10 9.39
CA GLU A 105 -28.09 -6.81 9.81
C GLU A 105 -26.57 -6.79 9.50
N PRO A 106 -26.05 -5.69 8.94
CA PRO A 106 -24.64 -5.58 8.61
C PRO A 106 -23.76 -5.71 9.86
N GLU A 107 -22.65 -6.42 9.75
CA GLU A 107 -21.75 -6.62 10.87
C GLU A 107 -20.93 -5.34 11.13
N ALA A 108 -20.91 -4.85 12.37
CA ALA A 108 -20.09 -3.68 12.71
C ALA A 108 -18.58 -4.02 12.64
N ILE A 109 -17.86 -3.40 11.70
CA ILE A 109 -16.40 -3.48 11.60
C ILE A 109 -15.74 -2.22 12.20
N GLN A 110 -14.83 -2.44 13.15
CA GLN A 110 -14.08 -1.35 13.77
C GLN A 110 -12.96 -0.85 12.85
N TRP A 111 -12.71 0.46 12.82
CA TRP A 111 -11.67 1.07 11.97
C TRP A 111 -10.28 0.39 12.07
N PRO A 112 -9.76 0.06 13.28
CA PRO A 112 -8.47 -0.62 13.39
C PRO A 112 -8.45 -2.02 12.77
N ALA A 113 -9.60 -2.70 12.72
CA ALA A 113 -9.74 -4.01 12.09
C ALA A 113 -9.85 -3.87 10.57
N PHE A 114 -10.62 -2.89 10.08
CA PHE A 114 -10.74 -2.57 8.65
C PHE A 114 -9.36 -2.22 8.04
N ARG A 115 -8.55 -1.41 8.72
CA ARG A 115 -7.18 -1.07 8.30
C ARG A 115 -6.27 -2.31 8.16
N LYS A 116 -6.53 -3.41 8.87
CA LYS A 116 -5.72 -4.62 8.72
C LYS A 116 -6.12 -5.47 7.50
N ARG A 117 -7.28 -5.17 6.91
CA ARG A 117 -7.86 -5.88 5.76
C ARG A 117 -7.66 -5.07 4.48
N SER A 118 -6.45 -5.11 3.94
CA SER A 118 -6.12 -4.40 2.69
C SER A 118 -6.89 -4.90 1.47
N ASP A 119 -7.50 -6.08 1.55
CA ASP A 119 -8.47 -6.61 0.59
C ASP A 119 -9.75 -5.76 0.50
N LEU A 120 -10.12 -5.09 1.58
CA LEU A 120 -11.31 -4.23 1.67
C LEU A 120 -10.99 -2.76 1.41
N TRP A 121 -9.81 -2.42 0.89
CA TRP A 121 -9.43 -1.02 0.72
C TRP A 121 -9.87 -0.46 -0.64
N PRO A 122 -10.25 0.83 -0.69
CA PRO A 122 -10.39 1.51 -1.96
C PRO A 122 -9.04 1.58 -2.64
N LYS A 123 -8.97 1.27 -3.94
CA LYS A 123 -7.75 1.54 -4.74
C LYS A 123 -7.60 3.03 -5.02
N THR A 124 -8.71 3.74 -5.13
CA THR A 124 -8.77 5.16 -5.44
C THR A 124 -9.96 5.79 -4.72
N LEU A 125 -9.77 6.98 -4.19
CA LEU A 125 -10.80 7.86 -3.64
C LEU A 125 -10.77 9.19 -4.37
N ASN A 126 -11.82 9.98 -4.28
CA ASN A 126 -11.83 11.35 -4.79
C ASN A 126 -11.83 12.34 -3.63
N ILE A 127 -11.04 13.40 -3.75
CA ILE A 127 -11.10 14.55 -2.84
C ILE A 127 -12.44 15.25 -3.08
N MET A 128 -13.20 15.55 -2.03
CA MET A 128 -14.55 16.10 -2.15
C MET A 128 -14.61 17.62 -2.04
N VAL A 129 -13.60 18.24 -1.43
CA VAL A 129 -13.54 19.68 -1.19
C VAL A 129 -12.32 20.30 -1.87
N ASP A 130 -12.48 21.52 -2.38
CA ASP A 130 -11.34 22.35 -2.77
C ASP A 130 -10.55 22.69 -1.50
N GLN A 131 -9.25 22.48 -1.55
CA GLN A 131 -8.39 22.69 -0.39
C GLN A 131 -7.15 23.50 -0.77
N GLU A 132 -6.89 24.53 0.01
CA GLU A 132 -5.69 25.35 -0.09
C GLU A 132 -4.75 24.98 1.05
N VAL A 133 -3.58 24.45 0.70
CA VAL A 133 -2.58 24.01 1.68
C VAL A 133 -1.42 24.96 1.69
N THR A 134 -1.22 25.60 2.83
CA THR A 134 -0.01 26.37 3.09
C THR A 134 1.20 25.43 3.27
N LEU A 135 2.30 25.71 2.58
CA LEU A 135 3.57 25.01 2.73
C LEU A 135 4.25 25.49 4.00
N LEU A 136 4.39 24.63 5.00
CA LEU A 136 4.91 24.95 6.32
C LEU A 136 6.16 24.12 6.63
N TYR A 137 7.21 24.80 7.09
CA TYR A 137 8.38 24.18 7.71
C TYR A 137 8.85 25.04 8.89
N GLN A 138 8.99 24.43 10.07
CA GLN A 138 9.36 25.12 11.31
C GLN A 138 8.45 26.33 11.57
N GLY A 139 7.15 26.18 11.30
CA GLY A 139 6.16 27.27 11.44
C GLY A 139 6.27 28.42 10.43
N THR A 140 7.21 28.36 9.49
CA THR A 140 7.36 29.37 8.42
C THR A 140 6.55 28.95 7.19
N SER A 141 5.76 29.87 6.64
CA SER A 141 5.00 29.69 5.40
C SER A 141 5.85 30.01 4.16
N TYR A 142 5.86 29.10 3.19
CA TYR A 142 6.59 29.20 1.93
C TYR A 142 5.69 29.38 0.70
N GLY A 143 4.37 29.51 0.91
CA GLY A 143 3.38 29.65 -0.15
C GLY A 143 2.21 28.69 0.02
N GLU A 144 1.34 28.62 -0.98
CA GLU A 144 0.11 27.83 -0.96
C GLU A 144 -0.02 26.98 -2.22
N VAL A 145 -0.58 25.78 -2.08
CA VAL A 145 -0.91 24.88 -3.19
C VAL A 145 -2.38 24.49 -3.07
N THR A 146 -3.13 24.67 -4.15
CA THR A 146 -4.55 24.33 -4.22
C THR A 146 -4.76 22.95 -4.83
N PHE A 147 -5.56 22.14 -4.14
CA PHE A 147 -6.07 20.85 -4.60
C PHE A 147 -7.56 21.01 -4.91
N GLN A 148 -7.96 20.52 -6.08
CA GLN A 148 -9.33 20.67 -6.56
C GLN A 148 -10.18 19.47 -6.18
N SER A 149 -11.44 19.72 -5.86
CA SER A 149 -12.48 18.72 -5.71
C SER A 149 -12.59 17.86 -6.98
N GLY A 150 -12.84 16.57 -6.79
CA GLY A 150 -12.91 15.56 -7.84
C GLY A 150 -11.55 15.00 -8.26
N GLN A 151 -10.42 15.47 -7.71
CA GLN A 151 -9.13 14.88 -8.01
C GLN A 151 -9.01 13.45 -7.46
N PRO A 152 -8.52 12.48 -8.26
CA PRO A 152 -8.35 11.11 -7.81
C PRO A 152 -7.10 10.97 -6.92
N LEU A 153 -7.31 10.39 -5.75
CA LEU A 153 -6.33 9.99 -4.76
C LEU A 153 -6.10 8.48 -4.84
N SER A 154 -4.93 8.07 -5.33
CA SER A 154 -4.52 6.66 -5.27
C SER A 154 -4.14 6.29 -3.84
N VAL A 155 -4.84 5.33 -3.25
CA VAL A 155 -4.64 4.95 -1.84
C VAL A 155 -3.42 4.06 -1.71
N ILE A 156 -2.52 4.41 -0.80
CA ILE A 156 -1.31 3.63 -0.48
C ILE A 156 -1.46 3.01 0.91
N ASN A 157 -1.96 3.77 1.87
CA ASN A 157 -2.13 3.33 3.26
C ASN A 157 -3.28 4.07 3.94
N LEU A 158 -3.84 3.47 4.99
CA LEU A 158 -4.80 4.10 5.90
C LEU A 158 -4.16 4.21 7.29
N SER A 159 -4.27 5.37 7.92
CA SER A 159 -3.74 5.63 9.25
C SER A 159 -4.73 5.20 10.34
N GLU A 160 -4.27 5.16 11.59
CA GLU A 160 -5.13 4.83 12.73
C GLU A 160 -6.21 5.89 12.94
N ASN A 161 -5.86 7.15 12.69
CA ASN A 161 -6.67 8.33 12.99
C ASN A 161 -7.53 8.74 11.79
N GLY A 162 -7.87 7.81 10.91
CA GLY A 162 -8.77 8.07 9.78
C GLY A 162 -8.14 8.83 8.60
N TYR A 163 -6.81 8.90 8.47
CA TYR A 163 -6.18 9.54 7.32
C TYR A 163 -5.83 8.54 6.21
N VAL A 164 -6.04 8.96 4.97
CA VAL A 164 -5.61 8.27 3.76
C VAL A 164 -4.26 8.83 3.34
N PHE A 165 -3.23 7.99 3.35
CA PHE A 165 -1.97 8.30 2.69
C PHE A 165 -2.02 7.81 1.24
N GLY A 166 -1.79 8.72 0.30
CA GLY A 166 -1.93 8.39 -1.11
C GLY A 166 -1.17 9.32 -2.04
N ARG A 167 -1.47 9.21 -3.34
CA ARG A 167 -0.88 10.06 -4.39
C ARG A 167 -1.95 10.70 -5.27
N THR A 168 -1.78 12.00 -5.54
CA THR A 168 -2.54 12.77 -6.54
C THR A 168 -1.58 13.63 -7.35
N GLY A 169 -1.75 13.70 -8.67
CA GLY A 169 -0.95 14.59 -9.52
C GLY A 169 0.58 14.44 -9.40
N GLY A 170 1.08 13.28 -8.97
CA GLY A 170 2.52 13.04 -8.72
C GLY A 170 3.02 13.44 -7.33
N ASN A 171 2.18 14.05 -6.49
CA ASN A 171 2.48 14.39 -5.10
C ASN A 171 2.03 13.28 -4.15
N GLU A 172 2.79 13.05 -3.08
CA GLU A 172 2.34 12.27 -1.93
C GLU A 172 1.51 13.17 -1.03
N MET A 173 0.45 12.64 -0.42
CA MET A 173 -0.57 13.43 0.26
C MET A 173 -1.24 12.62 1.36
N GLU A 174 -1.67 13.33 2.41
CA GLU A 174 -2.40 12.78 3.54
C GLU A 174 -3.73 13.53 3.70
N VAL A 175 -4.84 12.80 3.60
CA VAL A 175 -6.19 13.40 3.59
C VAL A 175 -7.07 12.64 4.57
N HIS A 176 -7.75 13.32 5.50
CA HIS A 176 -8.73 12.65 6.34
C HIS A 176 -9.86 12.04 5.49
N VAL A 177 -10.33 10.84 5.82
CA VAL A 177 -11.34 10.13 5.01
C VAL A 177 -12.66 10.89 4.87
N SER A 178 -12.99 11.77 5.82
CA SER A 178 -14.18 12.65 5.75
C SER A 178 -14.10 13.69 4.63
N GLU A 179 -12.89 14.05 4.19
CA GLU A 179 -12.64 14.99 3.09
C GLU A 179 -12.62 14.29 1.73
N THR A 180 -12.89 12.99 1.72
CA THR A 180 -12.94 12.14 0.53
C THR A 180 -14.31 11.52 0.36
N ASN A 181 -14.55 10.86 -0.77
CA ASN A 181 -15.77 10.07 -0.99
C ASN A 181 -15.76 8.70 -0.29
N PHE A 182 -14.92 8.48 0.73
CA PHE A 182 -14.75 7.19 1.40
C PHE A 182 -16.07 6.63 1.94
N ALA A 183 -16.87 7.43 2.66
CA ALA A 183 -18.12 6.96 3.26
C ALA A 183 -19.08 6.42 2.19
N THR A 184 -19.29 7.20 1.13
CA THR A 184 -20.13 6.80 -0.01
C THR A 184 -19.57 5.57 -0.73
N TRP A 185 -18.25 5.51 -0.93
CA TRP A 185 -17.60 4.35 -1.55
C TRP A 185 -17.76 3.08 -0.71
N PHE A 186 -17.59 3.19 0.62
CA PHE A 186 -17.69 2.05 1.53
C PHE A 186 -19.12 1.51 1.58
N GLU A 187 -20.11 2.39 1.72
CA GLU A 187 -21.52 2.03 1.69
C GLU A 187 -21.89 1.30 0.39
N GLN A 188 -21.44 1.80 -0.76
CA GLN A 188 -21.71 1.17 -2.07
C GLN A 188 -20.99 -0.18 -2.28
N THR A 189 -19.83 -0.38 -1.66
CA THR A 189 -18.98 -1.57 -1.91
C THR A 189 -19.20 -2.67 -0.87
N HIS A 190 -19.51 -2.27 0.36
CA HIS A 190 -19.49 -3.11 1.54
C HIS A 190 -20.68 -2.90 2.49
N GLY A 191 -21.59 -1.96 2.21
CA GLY A 191 -22.69 -1.58 3.12
C GLY A 191 -23.67 -2.70 3.44
N ASP A 192 -23.85 -3.65 2.53
CA ASP A 192 -24.71 -4.84 2.75
C ASP A 192 -24.10 -5.83 3.76
N LEU A 193 -22.78 -5.78 3.96
CA LEU A 193 -22.04 -6.73 4.79
C LEU A 193 -21.52 -6.10 6.09
N TYR A 194 -21.13 -4.83 6.01
CA TYR A 194 -20.39 -4.17 7.07
C TYR A 194 -20.91 -2.75 7.30
N GLU A 195 -20.96 -2.38 8.58
CA GLU A 195 -21.08 -0.99 9.01
C GLU A 195 -19.75 -0.53 9.61
N ILE A 196 -19.26 0.66 9.22
CA ILE A 196 -17.98 1.20 9.73
C ILE A 196 -18.17 2.56 10.37
N THR A 197 -17.66 2.72 11.59
CA THR A 197 -17.48 4.03 12.20
C THR A 197 -16.09 4.53 11.91
N VAL A 198 -16.01 5.65 11.22
CA VAL A 198 -14.78 6.36 10.88
C VAL A 198 -14.30 7.19 12.08
N PRO A 199 -12.98 7.21 12.39
CA PRO A 199 -12.44 8.10 13.41
C PRO A 199 -12.77 9.57 13.11
N GLU A 200 -13.07 10.35 14.16
CA GLU A 200 -13.18 11.79 13.98
C GLU A 200 -11.81 12.39 13.68
N LYS A 201 -11.82 13.50 12.93
CA LYS A 201 -10.60 14.24 12.63
C LYS A 201 -10.02 14.81 13.93
N GLU A 202 -8.96 14.20 14.42
CA GLU A 202 -8.26 14.68 15.61
C GLU A 202 -7.43 15.92 15.27
N THR A 203 -7.64 17.01 16.01
CA THR A 203 -6.64 18.08 16.13
C THR A 203 -5.62 17.62 17.16
N ASN A 204 -4.52 17.02 16.72
CA ASN A 204 -3.46 16.60 17.62
C ASN A 204 -2.90 17.81 18.37
N ARG A 205 -2.90 17.72 19.71
CA ARG A 205 -2.24 18.72 20.55
C ARG A 205 -0.75 18.41 20.58
N LEU A 206 0.08 19.41 20.30
CA LEU A 206 1.53 19.31 20.46
C LEU A 206 1.89 18.76 21.84
N ALA A 207 2.79 17.79 21.86
CA ALA A 207 3.35 17.29 23.11
C ALA A 207 4.09 18.41 23.87
N ASP A 208 4.05 18.40 25.21
CA ASP A 208 4.72 19.42 26.05
C ASP A 208 6.26 19.44 25.84
N ASP A 209 6.83 18.35 25.33
CA ASP A 209 8.24 18.10 25.01
C ASP A 209 8.46 17.79 23.51
N PHE A 210 7.61 18.36 22.65
CA PHE A 210 7.55 18.07 21.21
C PHE A 210 8.92 18.11 20.51
N GLU A 211 9.69 19.19 20.66
CA GLU A 211 10.97 19.35 19.97
C GLU A 211 11.98 18.27 20.36
N ASP A 212 12.10 18.00 21.67
CA ASP A 212 13.01 16.99 22.22
C ASP A 212 12.62 15.57 21.76
N LYS A 213 11.32 15.28 21.71
CA LYS A 213 10.82 14.01 21.18
C LYS A 213 11.06 13.87 19.68
N LEU A 214 10.78 14.92 18.92
CA LEU A 214 10.96 14.94 17.46
C LEU A 214 12.41 14.64 17.09
N ILE A 215 13.36 15.37 17.68
CA ILE A 215 14.78 15.15 17.39
C ILE A 215 15.23 13.76 17.87
N THR A 216 14.73 13.28 19.01
CA THR A 216 15.09 11.96 19.55
C THR A 216 14.62 10.84 18.64
N GLU A 217 13.35 10.84 18.24
CA GLU A 217 12.79 9.82 17.35
C GLU A 217 13.43 9.87 15.95
N LEU A 218 13.71 11.06 15.43
CA LEU A 218 14.41 11.21 14.15
C LEU A 218 15.83 10.66 14.22
N ARG A 219 16.56 10.90 15.31
CA ARG A 219 17.90 10.32 15.54
C ARG A 219 17.86 8.81 15.66
N ILE A 220 16.87 8.25 16.38
CA ILE A 220 16.65 6.80 16.47
C ILE A 220 16.40 6.22 15.08
N TRP A 221 15.56 6.87 14.28
CA TRP A 221 15.27 6.46 12.91
C TRP A 221 16.53 6.51 12.03
N CYS A 222 17.31 7.59 12.10
CA CYS A 222 18.57 7.71 11.36
C CYS A 222 19.59 6.65 11.79
N LEU A 223 19.68 6.35 13.09
CA LEU A 223 20.57 5.31 13.60
C LEU A 223 20.21 3.93 13.02
N LYS A 224 18.91 3.62 12.92
CA LYS A 224 18.42 2.35 12.36
C LYS A 224 18.72 2.20 10.87
N ASN A 225 18.62 3.28 10.08
CA ASN A 225 18.74 3.22 8.62
C ASN A 225 20.16 3.53 8.10
N TYR A 226 20.88 4.42 8.78
CA TYR A 226 22.17 4.96 8.32
C TYR A 226 23.33 4.64 9.27
N GLN A 227 23.07 4.01 10.41
CA GLN A 227 24.06 3.75 11.47
C GLN A 227 24.71 5.03 12.00
N THR A 228 24.02 6.17 11.90
CA THR A 228 24.46 7.47 12.42
C THR A 228 23.31 8.18 13.13
N PRO A 229 23.55 8.82 14.29
CA PRO A 229 22.59 9.70 14.94
C PRO A 229 22.75 11.17 14.51
N LEU A 230 23.64 11.50 13.58
CA LEU A 230 23.99 12.89 13.22
C LEU A 230 23.00 13.48 12.21
N VAL A 231 21.82 13.80 12.71
CA VAL A 231 20.83 14.64 12.03
C VAL A 231 20.60 15.92 12.83
N GLU A 232 20.65 17.05 12.14
CA GLU A 232 20.44 18.40 12.66
C GLU A 232 19.17 18.98 12.02
N ILE A 233 18.32 19.61 12.82
CA ILE A 233 17.16 20.37 12.33
C ILE A 233 17.57 21.84 12.35
N ASN A 234 17.73 22.45 11.17
CA ASN A 234 18.01 23.88 11.06
C ASN A 234 16.74 24.66 10.68
N GLU A 235 16.85 25.98 10.69
CA GLU A 235 15.77 26.93 10.37
C GLU A 235 15.14 26.69 8.98
N ASP A 236 15.94 26.31 7.98
CA ASP A 236 15.48 26.15 6.58
C ASP A 236 15.45 24.70 6.07
N HIS A 237 16.24 23.81 6.69
CA HIS A 237 16.43 22.44 6.20
C HIS A 237 17.01 21.52 7.26
N LEU A 238 16.88 20.21 7.03
CA LEU A 238 17.55 19.16 7.79
C LEU A 238 18.96 18.94 7.23
N VAL A 239 19.91 18.60 8.10
CA VAL A 239 21.26 18.17 7.68
C VAL A 239 21.53 16.77 8.22
N LEU A 240 21.71 15.82 7.32
CA LEU A 240 22.23 14.48 7.65
C LEU A 240 23.73 14.44 7.36
N ARG A 241 24.54 14.21 8.39
CA ARG A 241 25.98 13.94 8.24
C ARG A 241 26.20 12.45 8.10
N TRP A 242 26.37 11.98 6.87
CA TRP A 242 26.45 10.56 6.57
C TRP A 242 27.17 10.30 5.25
N HIS A 243 28.04 9.31 5.23
CA HIS A 243 28.70 8.78 4.05
C HIS A 243 28.42 7.28 3.92
N SER A 244 28.13 6.80 2.70
CA SER A 244 27.89 5.39 2.45
C SER A 244 29.13 4.55 2.69
N ARG A 245 29.05 3.60 3.62
CA ARG A 245 30.15 2.66 3.91
C ARG A 245 30.35 1.58 2.83
N SER A 246 29.57 1.58 1.74
CA SER A 246 29.68 0.55 0.70
C SER A 246 30.94 0.73 -0.16
N ARG A 247 32.02 0.06 0.25
CA ARG A 247 33.09 -0.42 -0.64
C ARG A 247 32.49 -1.38 -1.67
N GLY A 248 31.99 -0.88 -2.79
CA GLY A 248 31.58 -1.71 -3.93
C GLY A 248 30.53 -1.05 -4.81
N ASP A 249 30.97 -0.64 -6.00
CA ASP A 249 30.32 -0.29 -7.29
C ASP A 249 28.92 0.36 -7.39
N ASN A 250 28.13 0.45 -6.32
CA ASN A 250 26.91 1.25 -6.30
C ASN A 250 27.11 2.45 -5.38
N GLU A 251 27.42 3.60 -5.98
CA GLU A 251 27.38 4.87 -5.27
C GLU A 251 25.98 5.10 -4.70
N ALA A 252 25.90 5.44 -3.40
CA ALA A 252 24.62 5.78 -2.79
C ALA A 252 24.03 7.01 -3.49
N ASN A 253 22.73 6.96 -3.80
CA ASN A 253 22.05 8.10 -4.35
C ASN A 253 21.68 9.07 -3.22
N TYR A 254 22.59 9.97 -2.88
CA TYR A 254 22.42 10.93 -1.79
C TYR A 254 21.15 11.79 -1.89
N SER A 255 20.62 12.02 -3.09
CA SER A 255 19.35 12.74 -3.27
C SER A 255 18.14 11.91 -2.85
N LEU A 256 18.16 10.59 -3.06
CA LEU A 256 17.12 9.68 -2.56
C LEU A 256 17.23 9.48 -1.05
N GLU A 257 18.44 9.51 -0.50
CA GLU A 257 18.64 9.44 0.95
C GLU A 257 18.15 10.72 1.64
N ALA A 258 18.47 11.90 1.10
CA ALA A 258 17.91 13.18 1.54
C ALA A 258 16.37 13.14 1.58
N LEU A 259 15.75 12.64 0.50
CA LEU A 259 14.29 12.50 0.42
C LEU A 259 13.73 11.58 1.52
N SER A 260 14.41 10.48 1.80
CA SER A 260 14.00 9.53 2.83
C SER A 260 14.03 10.13 4.23
N VAL A 261 15.06 10.93 4.54
CA VAL A 261 15.15 11.65 5.82
C VAL A 261 14.07 12.73 5.94
N ALA A 262 13.85 13.53 4.90
CA ALA A 262 12.81 14.56 4.90
C ALA A 262 11.42 13.96 5.09
N ARG A 263 11.13 12.83 4.43
CA ARG A 263 9.88 12.09 4.62
C ARG A 263 9.75 11.54 6.05
N ALA A 264 10.82 11.00 6.62
CA ALA A 264 10.81 10.48 7.98
C ALA A 264 10.55 11.59 9.01
N TYR A 265 11.18 12.76 8.85
CA TYR A 265 10.91 13.95 9.67
C TYR A 265 9.42 14.31 9.65
N LEU A 266 8.84 14.51 8.45
CA LEU A 266 7.43 14.88 8.33
C LEU A 266 6.51 13.85 8.97
N ARG A 267 6.78 12.55 8.82
CA ARG A 267 5.97 11.50 9.45
C ARG A 267 6.03 11.55 10.97
N ILE A 268 7.24 11.56 11.55
CA ILE A 268 7.44 11.58 13.01
C ILE A 268 6.81 12.85 13.60
N GLN A 269 7.00 13.97 12.92
CA GLN A 269 6.43 15.24 13.33
C GLN A 269 4.88 15.20 13.36
N ALA A 270 4.24 14.55 12.37
CA ALA A 270 2.78 14.35 12.36
C ALA A 270 2.32 13.49 13.53
N GLU A 271 3.04 12.40 13.78
CA GLU A 271 2.78 11.47 14.88
C GLU A 271 2.86 12.17 16.25
N LEU A 272 3.65 13.24 16.35
CA LEU A 272 3.78 14.09 17.55
C LEU A 272 2.82 15.30 17.56
N GLY A 273 1.97 15.44 16.54
CA GLY A 273 0.95 16.48 16.44
C GLY A 273 1.41 17.80 15.84
N GLY A 274 2.52 17.83 15.11
CA GLY A 274 2.96 19.03 14.42
C GLY A 274 2.24 19.27 13.08
N GLU A 275 2.30 20.52 12.61
CA GLU A 275 1.59 21.00 11.41
C GLU A 275 2.46 21.15 10.14
N ASP A 276 3.79 21.20 10.26
CA ASP A 276 4.72 21.17 9.13
C ASP A 276 4.38 20.06 8.12
N ASN A 277 4.41 20.42 6.86
CA ASN A 277 4.05 19.56 5.73
C ASN A 277 5.07 19.65 4.59
N TYR A 278 6.09 20.49 4.74
CA TYR A 278 7.25 20.57 3.87
C TYR A 278 8.52 20.29 4.68
N ALA A 279 9.48 19.59 4.08
CA ALA A 279 10.82 19.50 4.63
C ALA A 279 11.82 19.29 3.50
N SER A 280 13.03 19.81 3.70
CA SER A 280 14.17 19.49 2.84
C SER A 280 15.32 18.96 3.66
N CYS A 281 16.14 18.12 3.05
CA CYS A 281 17.31 17.56 3.69
C CYS A 281 18.53 17.71 2.78
N GLU A 282 19.66 18.04 3.39
CA GLU A 282 20.98 17.99 2.80
C GLU A 282 21.75 16.80 3.41
N VAL A 283 22.33 15.98 2.55
CA VAL A 283 23.31 14.97 2.95
C VAL A 283 24.70 15.56 2.77
N ARG A 284 25.43 15.65 3.88
CA ARG A 284 26.79 16.19 3.93
C ARG A 284 27.78 15.13 4.37
N ASP A 285 28.97 15.21 3.81
CA ASP A 285 30.09 14.39 4.24
C ASP A 285 30.41 14.70 5.72
N PRO A 286 30.51 13.68 6.58
CA PRO A 286 30.62 13.89 8.02
C PRO A 286 31.94 14.56 8.43
N ASP A 287 33.02 14.35 7.67
CA ASP A 287 34.36 14.84 8.01
C ASP A 287 34.64 16.21 7.39
N THR A 288 34.26 16.40 6.13
CA THR A 288 34.55 17.60 5.34
C THR A 288 33.39 18.61 5.31
N GLY A 289 32.17 18.18 5.64
CA GLY A 289 30.96 19.00 5.52
C GLY A 289 30.52 19.29 4.09
N GLN A 290 31.16 18.65 3.10
CA GLN A 290 30.83 18.82 1.68
C GLN A 290 29.41 18.34 1.39
N LEU A 291 28.63 19.13 0.65
CA LEU A 291 27.31 18.72 0.18
C LEU A 291 27.43 17.59 -0.84
N MET A 292 26.80 16.46 -0.56
CA MET A 292 26.80 15.27 -1.43
C MET A 292 25.47 15.08 -2.15
N GLY A 293 24.37 15.56 -1.57
CA GLY A 293 23.06 15.57 -2.23
C GLY A 293 22.04 16.32 -1.40
N SER A 294 20.97 16.79 -2.03
CA SER A 294 19.86 17.43 -1.34
C SER A 294 18.55 17.12 -2.04
N LYS A 295 17.47 17.05 -1.25
CA LYS A 295 16.12 16.91 -1.78
C LYS A 295 15.09 17.37 -0.77
N GLY A 296 14.03 17.98 -1.29
CA GLY A 296 12.84 18.36 -0.52
C GLY A 296 11.62 17.52 -0.89
N ILE A 297 10.67 17.49 0.03
CA ILE A 297 9.35 16.91 -0.15
C ILE A 297 8.31 17.78 0.52
N PHE A 298 7.17 17.91 -0.15
CA PHE A 298 5.95 18.47 0.38
C PHE A 298 4.91 17.34 0.42
N ILE A 299 4.30 17.14 1.57
CA ILE A 299 3.21 16.18 1.81
C ILE A 299 2.02 16.99 2.29
N PRO A 300 1.12 17.43 1.38
CA PRO A 300 -0.07 18.17 1.77
C PRO A 300 -0.89 17.37 2.78
N ARG A 301 -1.41 18.07 3.80
CA ARG A 301 -2.23 17.51 4.88
C ARG A 301 -3.53 18.28 5.00
N PHE A 302 -4.64 17.54 5.11
CA PHE A 302 -5.98 18.09 5.32
C PHE A 302 -6.80 17.21 6.24
#